data_AF-A0A7W1PL05-F1
#
_entry.id   AF-A0A7W1PL05-F1
#
_cell.length_a   1.000
_cell.length_b   1.000
_cell.length_c   1.000
_cell.angle_alpha   90.00
_cell.angle_beta   90.00
_cell.angle_gamma   90.00
#
_symmetry.space_group_name_H-M   'P 1'
#
loop_
_entity.id
_entity.type
_entity.pdbx_description
1 polymer ?
#
loop_
_entity_poly.entity_id
_entity_poly.type
_entity_poly.pdbx_seq_one_letter_code
_entity_poly.pdbx_strand_id
1 'polypeptide(L)'
;YGELQTIAGRTVDERAEVGLLTRNIVILGDSATSAGGYGGHMIGMGGTLRVEGVELHFMGQKGLMARYPMHWHVMGPVNDQYFSGSSVWKSFNRCVTVHGTDNARVEGNVCYDHLVHGYFLEDGGETGNLIAGNLGLGTHVSDIAGPAIDQCFHSQLPCLFVITRGRARRRSGAG
;
A
#
# COMPACT_ATOMS: atom_id res chain seq x y z
N TYR A 1 22.82 -5.33 8.40
CA TYR A 1 23.18 -4.13 7.64
C TYR A 1 22.83 -2.90 8.45
N GLY A 2 23.79 -2.00 8.61
CA GLY A 2 23.67 -0.79 9.42
C GLY A 2 24.77 -0.70 10.47
N GLU A 3 25.31 0.51 10.63
CA GLU A 3 26.39 0.86 11.55
C GLU A 3 25.98 2.13 12.31
N LEU A 4 26.45 2.27 13.55
CA LEU A 4 26.32 3.52 14.28
C LEU A 4 27.22 4.57 13.62
N GLN A 5 26.62 5.61 13.06
CA GLN A 5 27.36 6.70 12.43
C GLN A 5 27.37 7.92 13.34
N THR A 6 28.48 8.65 13.35
CA THR A 6 28.54 9.95 14.05
C THR A 6 28.40 11.07 13.02
N ILE A 7 27.27 11.76 13.03
CA ILE A 7 26.97 12.88 12.14
C ILE A 7 26.85 14.15 13.00
N ALA A 8 27.69 15.16 12.72
CA ALA A 8 27.74 16.43 13.47
C ALA A 8 27.82 16.25 15.01
N GLY A 9 28.62 15.27 15.47
CA GLY A 9 28.80 14.96 16.89
C GLY A 9 27.64 14.19 17.54
N ARG A 10 26.65 13.74 16.76
CA ARG A 10 25.53 12.91 17.23
C ARG A 10 25.65 11.50 16.66
N THR A 11 25.47 10.49 17.52
CA THR A 11 25.37 9.10 17.08
C THR A 11 23.98 8.83 16.50
N VAL A 12 23.92 8.35 15.26
CA VAL A 12 22.72 7.92 14.54
C VAL A 12 22.84 6.42 14.27
N ASP A 13 21.81 5.65 14.63
CA ASP A 13 21.71 4.24 14.25
C ASP A 13 20.97 4.13 12.91
N GLU A 14 21.72 3.99 11.83
CA GLU A 14 21.17 3.83 10.49
C GLU A 14 21.02 2.35 10.15
N ARG A 15 19.79 1.93 9.82
CA ARG A 15 19.46 0.58 9.36
C ARG A 15 18.79 0.65 8.00
N ALA A 16 19.19 -0.23 7.09
CA ALA A 16 18.50 -0.37 5.81
C ALA A 16 17.21 -1.17 6.01
N GLU A 17 16.12 -0.65 5.48
CA GLU A 17 14.89 -1.42 5.28
C GLU A 17 14.94 -2.07 3.89
N VAL A 18 14.55 -3.35 3.82
CA VAL A 18 14.56 -4.12 2.58
C VAL A 18 13.15 -4.62 2.30
N GLY A 19 12.53 -4.10 1.24
CA GLY A 19 11.27 -4.58 0.71
C GLY A 19 11.49 -5.62 -0.37
N LEU A 20 11.05 -6.86 -0.15
CA LEU A 20 11.04 -7.87 -1.20
C LEU A 20 9.86 -7.63 -2.14
N LEU A 21 10.11 -7.36 -3.42
CA LEU A 21 9.06 -7.14 -4.42
C LEU A 21 8.54 -8.43 -5.04
N THR A 22 9.37 -9.45 -5.20
CA THR A 22 8.98 -10.65 -5.94
C THR A 22 8.27 -11.68 -5.08
N ARG A 23 7.25 -12.35 -5.61
CA ARG A 23 6.57 -13.48 -4.96
C ARG A 23 6.40 -14.66 -5.92
N ASN A 24 6.07 -15.82 -5.36
CA ASN A 24 5.86 -17.03 -6.16
C ASN A 24 4.53 -17.01 -6.94
N ILE A 25 3.56 -16.22 -6.48
CA ILE A 25 2.26 -16.04 -7.12
C ILE A 25 2.22 -14.63 -7.68
N VAL A 26 2.23 -14.50 -9.01
CA VAL A 26 2.21 -13.21 -9.70
C VAL A 26 0.85 -13.02 -10.38
N ILE A 27 0.18 -11.92 -10.04
CA ILE A 27 -0.99 -11.41 -10.75
C ILE A 27 -0.51 -10.23 -11.56
N LEU A 28 -0.46 -10.42 -12.87
CA LEU A 28 0.16 -9.51 -13.82
C LEU A 28 -0.91 -8.89 -14.72
N GLY A 29 -0.94 -7.56 -14.78
CA GLY A 29 -1.73 -6.86 -15.80
C GLY A 29 -1.07 -6.91 -17.18
N ASP A 30 -1.85 -6.63 -18.22
CA ASP A 30 -1.36 -6.73 -19.60
C ASP A 30 -0.26 -5.70 -19.91
N SER A 31 0.90 -6.21 -20.31
CA SER A 31 2.04 -5.38 -20.72
C SER A 31 1.73 -4.53 -21.96
N ALA A 32 0.84 -4.96 -22.86
CA ALA A 32 0.51 -4.21 -24.06
C ALA A 32 -0.22 -2.90 -23.77
N THR A 33 -0.96 -2.84 -22.65
CA THR A 33 -1.74 -1.67 -22.22
C THR A 33 -1.04 -0.85 -21.13
N SER A 34 0.12 -1.31 -20.66
CA SER A 34 0.91 -0.66 -19.60
C SER A 34 1.35 0.77 -19.92
N ALA A 35 1.70 1.05 -21.18
CA ALA A 35 2.10 2.39 -21.63
C ALA A 35 0.97 3.43 -21.46
N GLY A 36 -0.29 2.98 -21.58
CA GLY A 36 -1.47 3.81 -21.32
C GLY A 36 -1.87 3.86 -19.84
N GLY A 37 -1.16 3.15 -18.97
CA GLY A 37 -1.50 3.03 -17.56
C GLY A 37 -2.77 2.22 -17.31
N TYR A 38 -3.07 1.23 -18.16
CA TYR A 38 -4.26 0.39 -18.05
C TYR A 38 -3.85 -1.03 -17.68
N GLY A 39 -4.00 -1.39 -16.40
CA GLY A 39 -3.70 -2.69 -15.85
C GLY A 39 -4.93 -3.45 -15.36
N GLY A 40 -4.68 -4.61 -14.75
CA GLY A 40 -5.70 -5.36 -14.02
C GLY A 40 -6.10 -4.65 -12.72
N HIS A 41 -7.27 -4.98 -12.17
CA HIS A 41 -7.70 -4.44 -10.88
C HIS A 41 -8.50 -5.50 -10.11
N MET A 42 -8.58 -5.38 -8.79
CA MET A 42 -9.40 -6.25 -7.94
C MET A 42 -10.34 -5.40 -7.10
N ILE A 43 -11.60 -5.83 -6.95
CA ILE A 43 -12.59 -5.15 -6.12
C ILE A 43 -13.47 -6.17 -5.40
N GLY A 44 -13.48 -6.10 -4.07
CA GLY A 44 -14.45 -6.79 -3.22
C GLY A 44 -15.70 -5.93 -3.07
N MET A 45 -16.82 -6.43 -3.57
CA MET A 45 -18.16 -5.79 -3.47
C MET A 45 -19.04 -6.46 -2.41
N GLY A 46 -18.47 -7.40 -1.63
CA GLY A 46 -19.18 -8.32 -0.75
C GLY A 46 -18.44 -9.66 -0.63
N GLY A 47 -18.95 -10.57 0.20
CA GLY A 47 -18.34 -11.88 0.42
C GLY A 47 -17.01 -11.81 1.19
N THR A 48 -16.06 -12.67 0.84
CA THR A 48 -14.77 -12.80 1.54
C THR A 48 -13.60 -12.51 0.61
N LEU A 49 -12.79 -11.52 0.96
CA LEU A 49 -11.56 -11.17 0.27
C LEU A 49 -10.35 -11.39 1.19
N ARG A 50 -9.56 -12.43 0.87
CA ARG A 50 -8.36 -12.85 1.60
C ARG A 50 -7.24 -13.09 0.60
N VAL A 51 -6.21 -12.27 0.67
CA VAL A 51 -5.12 -12.27 -0.30
C VAL A 51 -3.80 -12.20 0.47
N GLU A 52 -2.93 -13.19 0.24
CA GLU A 52 -1.65 -13.29 0.95
C GLU A 52 -0.54 -13.80 0.04
N GLY A 53 0.66 -13.24 0.21
CA GLY A 53 1.87 -13.72 -0.45
C GLY A 53 1.87 -13.57 -1.97
N VAL A 54 1.09 -12.63 -2.51
CA VAL A 54 1.00 -12.37 -3.95
C VAL A 54 1.82 -11.16 -4.37
N GLU A 55 2.28 -11.18 -5.60
CA GLU A 55 2.86 -10.03 -6.30
C GLU A 55 1.84 -9.48 -7.29
N LEU A 56 1.45 -8.23 -7.11
CA LEU A 56 0.61 -7.48 -8.03
C LEU A 56 1.51 -6.55 -8.87
N HIS A 57 1.61 -6.81 -10.17
CA HIS A 57 2.49 -6.07 -11.08
C HIS A 57 1.71 -5.57 -12.31
N PHE A 58 1.97 -4.33 -12.75
CA PHE A 58 1.19 -3.64 -13.81
C PHE A 58 -0.32 -3.63 -13.53
N MET A 59 -0.70 -3.33 -12.29
CA MET A 59 -2.09 -3.28 -11.85
C MET A 59 -2.56 -1.83 -11.65
N GLY A 60 -3.86 -1.65 -11.45
CA GLY A 60 -4.53 -0.37 -11.39
C GLY A 60 -4.83 0.21 -12.78
N GLN A 61 -5.75 1.16 -12.85
CA GLN A 61 -6.04 1.89 -14.09
C GLN A 61 -5.96 3.39 -13.83
N LYS A 62 -5.10 4.06 -14.61
CA LYS A 62 -4.76 5.47 -14.47
C LYS A 62 -5.98 6.36 -14.65
N GLY A 63 -6.22 7.26 -13.70
CA GLY A 63 -7.33 8.21 -13.73
C GLY A 63 -8.74 7.62 -13.52
N LEU A 64 -8.87 6.29 -13.43
CA LEU A 64 -10.15 5.62 -13.25
C LEU A 64 -10.40 5.29 -11.77
N MET A 65 -11.55 5.73 -11.26
CA MET A 65 -11.96 5.54 -9.87
C MET A 65 -12.33 4.08 -9.61
N ALA A 66 -12.07 3.57 -8.40
CA ALA A 66 -12.34 2.19 -8.00
C ALA A 66 -11.61 1.10 -8.85
N ARG A 67 -10.58 1.47 -9.61
CA ARG A 67 -9.75 0.56 -10.42
C ARG A 67 -8.35 0.46 -9.84
N TYR A 68 -8.26 -0.18 -8.68
CA TYR A 68 -7.03 -0.33 -7.91
C TYR A 68 -6.56 -1.79 -7.91
N PRO A 69 -5.26 -2.07 -7.71
CA PRO A 69 -4.73 -3.42 -7.56
C PRO A 69 -5.48 -4.20 -6.47
N MET A 70 -5.76 -3.59 -5.31
CA MET A 70 -6.52 -4.18 -4.22
C MET A 70 -7.53 -3.17 -3.66
N HIS A 71 -8.81 -3.52 -3.62
CA HIS A 71 -9.89 -2.61 -3.20
C HIS A 71 -10.98 -3.35 -2.43
N TRP A 72 -11.19 -3.00 -1.15
CA TRP A 72 -12.44 -3.28 -0.45
C TRP A 72 -13.40 -2.12 -0.69
N HIS A 73 -14.57 -2.38 -1.28
CA HIS A 73 -15.53 -1.36 -1.63
C HIS A 73 -16.84 -1.56 -0.86
N VAL A 74 -17.07 -0.71 0.14
CA VAL A 74 -18.30 -0.59 0.91
C VAL A 74 -18.79 -1.93 1.48
N MET A 75 -17.85 -2.73 2.01
CA MET A 75 -18.16 -4.05 2.55
C MET A 75 -18.68 -4.01 3.99
N GLY A 76 -18.69 -2.84 4.63
CA GLY A 76 -19.06 -2.68 6.04
C GLY A 76 -18.10 -3.44 6.98
N PRO A 77 -18.57 -3.87 8.15
CA PRO A 77 -17.76 -4.68 9.06
C PRO A 77 -17.42 -6.05 8.46
N VAL A 78 -16.13 -6.29 8.25
CA VAL A 78 -15.62 -7.57 7.76
C VAL A 78 -14.92 -8.35 8.88
N ASN A 79 -14.98 -9.68 8.82
CA ASN A 79 -14.26 -10.56 9.74
C ASN A 79 -13.24 -11.39 8.98
N ASP A 80 -12.01 -11.45 9.48
CA ASP A 80 -10.93 -12.26 8.92
C ASP A 80 -10.71 -12.01 7.43
N GLN A 81 -10.64 -10.74 7.03
CA GLN A 81 -10.31 -10.30 5.67
C GLN A 81 -9.00 -9.54 5.68
N TYR A 82 -8.14 -9.83 4.72
CA TYR A 82 -6.77 -9.31 4.73
C TYR A 82 -6.12 -9.23 3.36
N PHE A 83 -5.17 -8.29 3.27
CA PHE A 83 -4.11 -8.24 2.28
C PHE A 83 -2.79 -8.27 3.04
N SER A 84 -2.05 -9.37 2.96
CA SER A 84 -0.86 -9.56 3.79
C SER A 84 0.35 -10.15 3.08
N GLY A 85 1.55 -9.77 3.51
CA GLY A 85 2.82 -10.33 3.00
C GLY A 85 3.01 -10.16 1.48
N SER A 86 2.24 -9.27 0.86
CA SER A 86 2.11 -9.13 -0.58
C SER A 86 2.89 -7.93 -1.07
N SER A 87 3.11 -7.85 -2.38
CA SER A 87 3.75 -6.70 -3.02
C SER A 87 2.86 -6.13 -4.09
N VAL A 88 2.89 -4.82 -4.23
CA VAL A 88 2.24 -4.08 -5.31
C VAL A 88 3.30 -3.15 -5.90
N TRP A 89 3.66 -3.36 -7.15
CA TRP A 89 4.66 -2.51 -7.79
C TRP A 89 4.39 -2.27 -9.27
N LYS A 90 4.89 -1.12 -9.78
CA LYS A 90 4.47 -0.57 -11.09
C LYS A 90 2.95 -0.44 -11.18
N SER A 91 2.36 0.21 -10.17
CA SER A 91 0.92 0.42 -10.11
C SER A 91 0.53 1.71 -10.83
N PHE A 92 -0.43 1.61 -11.75
CA PHE A 92 -0.96 2.77 -12.48
C PHE A 92 -2.03 3.54 -11.67
N ASN A 93 -2.24 3.17 -10.42
CA ASN A 93 -3.09 3.87 -9.46
C ASN A 93 -2.57 3.57 -8.03
N ARG A 94 -3.39 3.77 -7.00
CA ARG A 94 -3.08 3.41 -5.62
C ARG A 94 -2.66 1.94 -5.48
N CYS A 95 -1.98 1.55 -4.40
CA CYS A 95 -1.67 0.15 -4.15
C CYS A 95 -2.84 -0.60 -3.50
N VAL A 96 -3.34 -0.06 -2.38
CA VAL A 96 -4.41 -0.67 -1.60
C VAL A 96 -5.41 0.40 -1.18
N THR A 97 -6.69 0.13 -1.42
CA THR A 97 -7.80 1.00 -1.03
C THR A 97 -8.77 0.26 -0.12
N VAL A 98 -9.06 0.87 1.02
CA VAL A 98 -10.13 0.46 1.93
C VAL A 98 -11.15 1.58 1.92
N HIS A 99 -12.34 1.30 1.38
CA HIS A 99 -13.42 2.27 1.26
C HIS A 99 -14.66 1.69 1.95
N GLY A 100 -15.22 2.42 2.92
CA GLY A 100 -16.48 2.06 3.59
C GLY A 100 -16.46 0.66 4.21
N THR A 101 -15.29 0.22 4.68
CA THR A 101 -15.03 -1.14 5.17
C THR A 101 -14.31 -1.08 6.51
N ASP A 102 -14.81 -1.82 7.50
CA ASP A 102 -14.29 -1.83 8.87
C ASP A 102 -13.62 -3.17 9.20
N ASN A 103 -12.61 -3.13 10.07
CA ASN A 103 -11.89 -4.32 10.60
C ASN A 103 -11.10 -5.15 9.57
N ALA A 104 -10.83 -4.60 8.38
CA ALA A 104 -9.92 -5.23 7.42
C ALA A 104 -8.45 -5.11 7.88
N ARG A 105 -7.61 -6.08 7.48
CA ARG A 105 -6.19 -6.08 7.80
C ARG A 105 -5.32 -5.88 6.56
N VAL A 106 -4.52 -4.82 6.56
CA VAL A 106 -3.47 -4.55 5.58
C VAL A 106 -2.14 -4.62 6.32
N GLU A 107 -1.40 -5.73 6.18
CA GLU A 107 -0.21 -5.98 7.00
C GLU A 107 0.99 -6.57 6.24
N GLY A 108 2.19 -6.02 6.49
CA GLY A 108 3.42 -6.62 5.98
C GLY A 108 3.60 -6.54 4.48
N ASN A 109 2.95 -5.57 3.82
CA ASN A 109 2.99 -5.42 2.37
C ASN A 109 4.06 -4.43 1.92
N VAL A 110 4.51 -4.58 0.67
CA VAL A 110 5.40 -3.61 -0.01
C VAL A 110 4.63 -2.94 -1.15
N CYS A 111 4.58 -1.62 -1.15
CA CYS A 111 4.03 -0.79 -2.22
C CYS A 111 5.15 0.06 -2.79
N TYR A 112 5.49 -0.12 -4.07
CA TYR A 112 6.61 0.58 -4.72
C TYR A 112 6.27 1.02 -6.13
N ASP A 113 6.68 2.23 -6.53
CA ASP A 113 6.47 2.73 -7.89
C ASP A 113 4.98 2.70 -8.27
N HIS A 114 4.25 3.61 -7.64
CA HIS A 114 2.81 3.73 -7.79
C HIS A 114 2.42 5.18 -8.03
N LEU A 115 1.30 5.38 -8.73
CA LEU A 115 0.70 6.69 -8.84
C LEU A 115 -0.11 7.04 -7.59
N VAL A 116 -0.11 8.32 -7.23
CA VAL A 116 -0.97 8.91 -6.18
C VAL A 116 -0.76 8.24 -4.80
N HIS A 117 -1.80 7.88 -4.03
CA HIS A 117 -1.64 7.35 -2.66
C HIS A 117 -1.25 5.87 -2.67
N GLY A 118 -0.37 5.42 -1.76
CA GLY A 118 0.01 4.02 -1.68
C GLY A 118 -1.08 3.18 -1.01
N TYR A 119 -1.22 3.37 0.30
CA TYR A 119 -2.29 2.81 1.13
C TYR A 119 -3.30 3.93 1.41
N PHE A 120 -4.57 3.68 1.13
CA PHE A 120 -5.60 4.72 1.11
C PHE A 120 -6.87 4.28 1.84
N LEU A 121 -7.35 5.13 2.75
CA LEU A 121 -8.70 5.10 3.31
C LEU A 121 -9.51 6.19 2.60
N GLU A 122 -10.68 5.86 2.06
CA GLU A 122 -11.38 6.75 1.13
C GLU A 122 -12.20 7.84 1.84
N ASP A 123 -13.04 7.46 2.80
CA ASP A 123 -14.01 8.39 3.39
C ASP A 123 -13.59 8.91 4.77
N GLY A 124 -12.63 8.25 5.42
CA GLY A 124 -12.22 8.55 6.80
C GLY A 124 -13.23 8.08 7.86
N GLY A 125 -14.32 7.46 7.44
CA GLY A 125 -15.32 6.81 8.30
C GLY A 125 -14.98 5.35 8.60
N GLU A 126 -13.95 4.78 7.98
CA GLU A 126 -13.54 3.39 8.17
C GLU A 126 -12.84 3.18 9.52
N THR A 127 -13.34 2.24 10.32
CA THR A 127 -12.91 2.00 11.70
C THR A 127 -12.36 0.58 11.91
N GLY A 128 -11.54 0.40 12.94
CA GLY A 128 -11.01 -0.92 13.32
C GLY A 128 -10.04 -1.58 12.32
N ASN A 129 -9.74 -0.93 11.20
CA ASN A 129 -8.80 -1.44 10.22
C ASN A 129 -7.38 -1.48 10.79
N LEU A 130 -6.71 -2.62 10.64
CA LEU A 130 -5.31 -2.77 11.00
C LEU A 130 -4.45 -2.44 9.77
N ILE A 131 -3.68 -1.35 9.85
CA ILE A 131 -2.67 -1.00 8.87
C ILE A 131 -1.31 -1.05 9.56
N ALA A 132 -0.54 -2.12 9.36
CA ALA A 132 0.66 -2.38 10.17
C ALA A 132 1.84 -2.95 9.36
N GLY A 133 3.05 -2.43 9.60
CA GLY A 133 4.28 -2.98 9.04
C GLY A 133 4.30 -2.96 7.50
N ASN A 134 3.60 -2.01 6.88
CA ASN A 134 3.58 -1.85 5.44
C ASN A 134 4.64 -0.85 5.02
N LEU A 135 5.41 -1.22 4.01
CA LEU A 135 6.38 -0.37 3.36
C LEU A 135 5.73 0.28 2.13
N GLY A 136 5.81 1.60 2.03
CA GLY A 136 5.40 2.36 0.86
C GLY A 136 6.54 3.28 0.42
N LEU A 137 6.89 3.29 -0.86
CA LEU A 137 7.93 4.15 -1.42
C LEU A 137 7.75 4.37 -2.94
N GLY A 138 8.49 5.32 -3.51
CA GLY A 138 8.45 5.55 -4.97
C GLY A 138 7.11 6.09 -5.45
N THR A 139 6.53 7.01 -4.70
CA THR A 139 5.24 7.60 -5.06
C THR A 139 5.40 8.66 -6.15
N HIS A 140 4.58 8.57 -7.19
CA HIS A 140 4.57 9.49 -8.31
C HIS A 140 3.28 10.32 -8.35
N VAL A 141 3.42 11.60 -8.71
CA VAL A 141 2.28 12.46 -9.01
C VAL A 141 1.61 11.96 -10.30
N SER A 142 0.28 11.99 -10.35
CA SER A 142 -0.46 11.76 -11.59
C SER A 142 -0.47 13.04 -12.43
N ASP A 143 -0.14 12.92 -13.72
CA ASP A 143 -0.19 13.95 -14.77
C ASP A 143 -1.60 14.14 -15.37
N ILE A 144 -2.50 13.19 -15.15
CA ILE A 144 -3.92 13.29 -15.51
C ILE A 144 -4.64 13.97 -14.34
N ALA A 145 -5.70 14.74 -14.62
CA ALA A 145 -6.73 15.18 -13.66
C ALA A 145 -7.97 14.26 -13.79
N GLY A 146 -8.58 13.85 -12.68
CA GLY A 146 -9.62 12.82 -12.72
C GLY A 146 -10.25 12.47 -11.37
N PRO A 147 -11.40 11.80 -11.37
CA PRO A 147 -12.16 11.57 -10.14
C PRO A 147 -11.37 10.73 -9.12
N ALA A 148 -10.52 9.81 -9.57
CA ALA A 148 -9.67 9.02 -8.68
C ALA A 148 -8.64 9.86 -7.91
N ILE A 149 -8.24 11.03 -8.38
CA ILE A 149 -7.23 11.90 -7.75
C ILE A 149 -7.88 12.98 -6.89
N ASP A 150 -9.08 13.40 -7.24
CA ASP A 150 -9.84 14.43 -6.51
C ASP A 150 -10.46 13.92 -5.19
N GLN A 151 -10.50 12.61 -4.97
CA GLN A 151 -11.05 12.00 -3.75
C GLN A 151 -10.27 12.31 -2.46
N CYS A 152 -9.03 12.80 -2.54
CA CYS A 152 -8.40 13.43 -1.38
C CYS A 152 -8.82 14.90 -1.31
N PHE A 153 -9.84 15.19 -0.50
CA PHE A 153 -10.12 16.57 -0.11
C PHE A 153 -8.82 17.22 0.39
N HIS A 154 -8.36 18.26 -0.33
CA HIS A 154 -7.28 19.19 0.00
C HIS A 154 -5.80 18.88 -0.30
N SER A 155 -5.43 17.78 -0.95
CA SER A 155 -4.05 17.70 -1.50
C SER A 155 -3.99 16.96 -2.83
N GLN A 156 -3.79 17.70 -3.92
CA GLN A 156 -3.31 17.17 -5.21
C GLN A 156 -1.89 16.58 -5.14
N LEU A 157 -1.35 16.45 -3.93
CA LEU A 157 -0.02 15.93 -3.66
C LEU A 157 -0.14 14.52 -3.10
N PRO A 158 0.68 13.58 -3.57
CA PRO A 158 0.68 12.22 -3.06
C PRO A 158 1.05 12.19 -1.58
N CYS A 159 0.23 11.53 -0.77
CA CYS A 159 0.60 11.17 0.60
C CYS A 159 1.21 9.77 0.58
N LEU A 160 2.52 9.69 0.80
CA LEU A 160 3.20 8.45 1.12
C LEU A 160 3.08 8.22 2.63
N PHE A 161 2.40 7.15 3.02
CA PHE A 161 2.34 6.72 4.41
C PHE A 161 3.29 5.53 4.60
N VAL A 162 4.41 5.76 5.26
CA VAL A 162 5.36 4.72 5.65
C VAL A 162 4.98 4.22 7.04
N ILE A 163 4.65 2.93 7.18
CA ILE A 163 4.39 2.33 8.50
C ILE A 163 5.45 1.27 8.75
N THR A 164 6.62 1.71 9.21
CA THR A 164 7.56 0.80 9.86
C THR A 164 7.09 0.59 11.30
N ARG A 165 6.97 -0.66 11.74
CA ARG A 165 6.55 -0.94 13.13
C ARG A 165 7.52 -0.28 14.11
N GLY A 166 6.98 0.54 15.02
CA GLY A 166 7.60 0.88 16.29
C GLY A 166 7.60 -0.31 17.25
N ARG A 167 8.59 -1.20 17.17
CA ARG A 167 8.89 -2.11 18.28
C ARG A 167 10.38 -2.14 18.55
N ALA A 168 10.88 -1.06 19.14
CA ALA A 168 12.11 -1.10 19.90
C ALA A 168 11.89 -2.05 21.09
N ARG A 169 12.25 -3.33 20.94
CA ARG A 169 12.44 -4.20 22.11
C ARG A 169 13.59 -3.61 22.91
N ARG A 170 13.30 -2.88 23.99
CA ARG A 170 14.25 -2.69 25.09
C ARG A 170 14.67 -4.09 25.54
N ARG A 171 15.94 -4.45 25.33
CA ARG A 171 16.56 -5.50 26.13
C ARG A 171 16.54 -4.97 27.56
N SER A 172 15.70 -5.57 28.41
CA SER A 172 15.87 -5.46 29.86
C SER A 172 17.25 -6.05 30.18
N GLY A 173 18.17 -5.22 30.63
CA GLY A 173 19.37 -5.71 31.29
C GLY A 173 18.96 -6.51 32.51
N ALA A 174 19.52 -7.72 32.63
CA ALA A 174 19.45 -8.52 33.84
C ALA A 174 20.89 -8.73 34.31
N GLY A 175 21.14 -8.35 35.56
CA GLY A 175 22.14 -8.91 36.49
C GLY A 175 23.59 -8.87 36.06
#